data_AF-A0A257U5I2-F1
#
_entry.id   AF-A0A257U5I2-F1
#
_cell.length_a   1.000
_cell.length_b   1.000
_cell.length_c   1.000
_cell.angle_alpha   90.00
_cell.angle_beta   90.00
_cell.angle_gamma   90.00
#
_symmetry.space_group_name_H-M   'P 1'
#
loop_
_entity.id
_entity.type
_entity.pdbx_description
1 polymer ?
#
loop_
_entity_poly.entity_id
_entity_poly.type
_entity_poly.pdbx_seq_one_letter_code
_entity_poly.pdbx_strand_id
1 'polypeptide(L)'
;KMVFNPEVTVRGRGVMEKCSFCIQRIEAVKIAAKNDRRPIRDGEIVPACAQTCPAQAIVFGDIKDPASRASRLRGDKRSYSVLGELNTKPRITYLARLRNPSAKAEEG
;
A
#
# COMPACT_ATOMS: atom_id res chain seq x y z
N LYS A 1 22.11 -19.74 -3.17
CA LYS A 1 21.52 -18.90 -2.10
C LYS A 1 21.46 -17.39 -2.43
N MET A 2 21.73 -16.95 -3.67
CA MET A 2 21.78 -15.52 -4.06
C MET A 2 20.42 -14.88 -4.41
N VAL A 3 19.30 -15.60 -4.21
CA VAL A 3 17.95 -15.10 -4.55
C VAL A 3 17.31 -14.33 -3.39
N PHE A 4 17.77 -14.55 -2.16
CA PHE A 4 17.18 -13.90 -0.99
C PHE A 4 17.66 -12.46 -0.84
N ASN A 5 16.72 -11.57 -0.52
CA ASN A 5 17.04 -10.19 -0.19
C ASN A 5 17.76 -10.16 1.18
N PRO A 6 18.97 -9.59 1.27
CA PRO A 6 19.72 -9.50 2.54
C PRO A 6 19.01 -8.61 3.59
N GLU A 7 18.18 -7.66 3.16
CA GLU A 7 17.48 -6.71 4.05
C GLU A 7 16.23 -7.30 4.72
N VAL A 8 15.91 -8.58 4.45
CA VAL A 8 14.74 -9.26 5.01
C VAL A 8 15.18 -10.55 5.66
N THR A 9 14.72 -10.77 6.89
CA THR A 9 15.02 -11.97 7.66
C THR A 9 14.38 -13.21 7.02
N VAL A 10 15.20 -14.23 6.73
CA VAL A 10 14.72 -15.58 6.41
C VAL A 10 14.37 -16.27 7.73
N ARG A 11 13.09 -16.63 7.90
CA ARG A 11 12.58 -17.15 9.18
C ARG A 11 12.77 -18.66 9.31
N GLY A 12 13.00 -19.11 10.54
CA GLY A 12 12.99 -20.52 10.91
C GLY A 12 11.58 -21.07 11.12
N ARG A 13 11.49 -22.38 11.40
CA ARG A 13 10.22 -23.07 11.67
C ARG A 13 9.53 -22.50 12.91
N GLY A 14 8.22 -22.30 12.83
CA GLY A 14 7.37 -21.90 13.98
C GLY A 14 7.27 -20.40 14.23
N VAL A 15 7.82 -19.55 13.36
CA VAL A 15 7.74 -18.09 13.48
C VAL A 15 6.63 -17.54 12.59
N MET A 16 5.73 -16.75 13.18
CA MET A 16 4.67 -16.08 12.41
C MET A 16 5.22 -14.99 11.48
N GLU A 17 4.52 -14.78 10.38
CA GLU A 17 4.79 -13.72 9.43
C GLU A 17 3.53 -13.00 8.98
N LYS A 18 3.72 -11.78 8.49
CA LYS A 18 2.65 -10.94 7.96
C LYS A 18 3.23 -9.90 7.02
N CYS A 19 2.35 -9.22 6.29
CA CYS A 19 2.71 -7.99 5.58
C CYS A 19 3.27 -6.95 6.57
N SER A 20 4.48 -6.48 6.31
CA SER A 20 5.17 -5.42 7.05
C SER A 20 5.17 -4.09 6.29
N PHE A 21 4.38 -3.98 5.21
CA PHE A 21 4.44 -2.87 4.24
C PHE A 21 5.84 -2.63 3.67
N CYS A 22 6.62 -3.70 3.50
CA CYS A 22 8.01 -3.61 3.04
C CYS A 22 8.85 -2.68 3.93
N ILE A 23 8.83 -2.91 5.25
CA ILE A 23 9.57 -2.10 6.24
C ILE A 23 11.03 -1.86 5.85
N GLN A 24 11.69 -2.85 5.24
CA GLN A 24 13.06 -2.72 4.73
C GLN A 24 13.22 -1.58 3.71
N ARG A 25 12.21 -1.36 2.86
CA ARG A 25 12.21 -0.24 1.89
C ARG A 25 11.86 1.08 2.55
N ILE A 26 10.94 1.07 3.52
CA ILE A 26 10.57 2.26 4.30
C ILE A 26 11.79 2.79 5.06
N GLU A 27 12.50 1.92 5.78
CA GLU A 27 13.64 2.33 6.59
C GLU A 27 14.82 2.79 5.73
N ALA A 28 15.11 2.12 4.60
CA ALA A 28 16.15 2.58 3.68
C ALA A 28 15.91 4.02 3.20
N VAL A 29 14.68 4.36 2.79
CA VAL A 29 14.32 5.72 2.36
C VAL A 29 14.35 6.71 3.52
N LYS A 30 13.85 6.34 4.70
CA LYS A 30 13.92 7.18 5.90
C LYS A 30 15.36 7.53 6.27
N ILE A 31 16.27 6.56 6.23
CA ILE A 31 17.68 6.75 6.54
C ILE A 31 18.31 7.70 5.51
N ALA A 32 18.08 7.46 4.21
CA ALA A 32 18.59 8.33 3.15
C ALA A 32 18.07 9.77 3.28
N ALA A 33 16.76 9.96 3.44
CA ALA A 33 16.15 11.27 3.60
C ALA A 33 16.64 12.00 4.86
N LYS A 34 16.87 11.26 5.96
CA LYS A 34 17.43 11.81 7.20
C LYS A 34 18.88 12.27 7.02
N ASN A 35 19.70 11.49 6.32
CA ASN A 35 21.08 11.86 6.00
C ASN A 35 21.13 13.11 5.12
N ASP A 36 20.22 13.21 4.15
CA ASP A 36 20.04 14.37 3.26
C ASP A 36 19.36 15.57 3.95
N ARG A 37 18.91 15.43 5.21
CA ARG A 37 18.14 16.43 5.96
C ARG A 37 16.91 16.97 5.23
N ARG A 38 16.19 16.10 4.53
CA ARG A 38 14.99 16.44 3.77
C ARG A 38 13.78 15.60 4.20
N PRO A 39 12.55 16.07 3.96
CA PRO A 39 11.37 15.22 4.09
C PRO A 39 11.35 14.13 3.00
N ILE A 40 10.63 13.06 3.30
CA ILE A 40 10.32 11.98 2.35
C ILE A 40 9.25 12.50 1.38
N ARG A 41 9.44 12.26 0.09
CA ARG A 41 8.49 12.68 -0.94
C ARG A 41 7.51 11.56 -1.27
N ASP A 42 6.31 11.92 -1.72
CA ASP A 42 5.35 10.92 -2.20
C ASP A 42 5.94 10.13 -3.38
N GLY A 43 5.68 8.81 -3.40
CA GLY A 43 6.25 7.90 -4.39
C GLY A 43 7.71 7.49 -4.19
N GLU A 44 8.42 8.04 -3.20
CA GLU A 44 9.80 7.63 -2.90
C GLU A 44 9.85 6.22 -2.27
N ILE A 45 8.85 5.90 -1.46
CA ILE A 45 8.67 4.57 -0.89
C ILE A 45 7.67 3.80 -1.74
N VAL A 46 8.15 2.83 -2.51
CA VAL A 46 7.30 1.93 -3.29
C VAL A 46 7.44 0.50 -2.76
N PRO A 47 6.42 -0.07 -2.08
CA PRO A 47 6.41 -1.46 -1.69
C PRO A 47 6.48 -2.40 -2.90
N ALA A 48 6.99 -3.62 -2.69
CA ALA A 48 7.15 -4.59 -3.78
C ALA A 48 5.81 -4.90 -4.49
N CYS A 49 4.71 -5.06 -3.75
CA CYS A 49 3.39 -5.31 -4.34
C CYS A 49 2.86 -4.14 -5.17
N ALA A 50 3.15 -2.90 -4.78
CA ALA A 50 2.78 -1.71 -5.55
C ALA A 50 3.64 -1.55 -6.81
N GLN A 51 4.95 -1.82 -6.70
CA GLN A 51 5.88 -1.75 -7.83
C GLN A 51 5.56 -2.78 -8.92
N THR A 52 5.21 -4.01 -8.53
CA THR A 52 4.99 -5.11 -9.48
C THR A 52 3.61 -5.04 -10.13
N CYS A 53 2.64 -4.32 -9.56
CA CYS A 53 1.27 -4.28 -10.09
C CYS A 53 1.20 -3.46 -11.39
N PRO A 54 0.96 -4.08 -12.56
CA PRO A 54 0.91 -3.34 -13.83
C PRO A 54 -0.29 -2.40 -13.89
N ALA A 55 -1.41 -2.78 -13.26
CA ALA A 55 -2.63 -1.98 -13.20
C ALA A 55 -2.57 -0.84 -12.16
N GLN A 56 -1.48 -0.72 -11.39
CA GLN A 56 -1.32 0.28 -10.32
C GLN A 56 -2.47 0.27 -9.30
N ALA A 57 -3.02 -0.91 -9.00
CA ALA A 57 -4.15 -1.06 -8.10
C ALA A 57 -3.80 -0.75 -6.63
N ILE A 58 -2.53 -0.90 -6.26
CA ILE A 58 -2.04 -0.65 -4.90
C ILE A 58 -1.29 0.68 -4.90
N VAL A 59 -1.76 1.62 -4.09
CA VAL A 59 -1.10 2.91 -3.86
C VAL A 59 -0.65 2.97 -2.41
N PHE A 60 0.63 3.27 -2.22
CA PHE A 60 1.26 3.44 -0.93
C PHE A 60 1.76 4.88 -0.80
N GLY A 61 1.61 5.47 0.38
CA GLY A 61 2.02 6.86 0.63
C GLY A 61 1.74 7.29 2.07
N ASP A 62 2.19 8.50 2.42
CA ASP A 62 1.97 9.06 3.75
C ASP A 62 0.54 9.63 3.87
N ILE A 63 -0.24 9.08 4.80
CA ILE A 63 -1.60 9.51 5.09
C ILE A 63 -1.68 10.82 5.89
N LYS A 64 -0.55 11.28 6.44
CA LYS A 64 -0.47 12.58 7.13
C LYS A 64 -0.29 13.72 6.15
N ASP A 65 0.30 13.46 4.99
CA ASP A 65 0.39 14.41 3.89
C ASP A 65 -0.94 14.41 3.09
N PRO A 66 -1.75 15.48 3.16
CA PRO A 66 -3.01 15.56 2.42
C PRO A 66 -2.79 15.64 0.90
N ALA A 67 -1.60 16.02 0.43
CA ALA A 67 -1.27 16.07 -0.98
C ALA A 67 -0.87 14.71 -1.56
N SER A 68 -0.59 13.70 -0.72
CA SER A 68 -0.17 12.38 -1.19
C SER A 68 -1.27 11.66 -1.97
N ARG A 69 -0.88 10.83 -2.94
CA ARG A 69 -1.82 10.03 -3.73
C ARG A 69 -2.66 9.10 -2.83
N ALA A 70 -2.05 8.55 -1.79
CA ALA A 70 -2.73 7.68 -0.83
C ALA A 70 -3.81 8.42 -0.03
N SER A 71 -3.53 9.63 0.46
CA SER A 71 -4.51 10.46 1.18
C SER A 71 -5.71 10.81 0.31
N ARG A 72 -5.47 11.21 -0.95
CA ARG A 72 -6.53 11.56 -1.90
C ARG A 72 -7.45 10.37 -2.21
N LEU A 73 -6.89 9.18 -2.45
CA LEU A 73 -7.68 7.97 -2.74
C LEU A 73 -8.44 7.49 -1.51
N ARG A 74 -7.89 7.65 -0.31
CA ARG A 74 -8.60 7.34 0.94
C ARG A 74 -9.78 8.28 1.19
N GLY A 75 -9.76 9.50 0.64
CA GLY A 75 -10.89 10.43 0.67
C GLY A 75 -11.93 10.21 -0.44
N ASP A 76 -11.72 9.28 -1.37
CA ASP A 76 -12.67 8.99 -2.46
C ASP A 76 -14.00 8.47 -1.88
N LYS A 77 -15.12 8.84 -2.49
CA LYS A 77 -16.46 8.37 -2.10
C LYS A 77 -16.62 6.85 -2.17
N ARG A 78 -15.79 6.17 -2.97
CA ARG A 78 -15.77 4.71 -3.14
C ARG A 78 -14.90 4.01 -2.10
N SER A 79 -14.25 4.76 -1.23
CA SER A 79 -13.35 4.19 -0.22
C SER A 79 -14.13 3.47 0.87
N TYR A 80 -13.65 2.30 1.29
CA TYR A 80 -14.20 1.58 2.43
C TYR A 80 -13.13 0.80 3.18
N SER A 81 -13.36 0.60 4.47
CA SER A 81 -12.54 -0.25 5.33
C SER A 81 -13.15 -1.64 5.41
N VAL A 82 -12.32 -2.67 5.28
CA VAL A 82 -12.76 -4.06 5.46
C VAL A 82 -13.08 -4.30 6.93
N LEU A 83 -14.24 -4.91 7.20
CA LEU A 83 -14.77 -5.17 8.54
C LEU A 83 -14.83 -3.89 9.40
N GLY A 84 -15.34 -2.81 8.81
CA GLY A 84 -15.44 -1.49 9.46
C GLY A 84 -16.28 -1.50 10.75
N GLU A 85 -17.25 -2.40 10.83
CA GLU A 85 -18.12 -2.65 11.99
C GLU A 85 -17.33 -3.06 13.25
N LEU A 86 -16.14 -3.66 13.08
CA LEU A 86 -15.29 -4.07 14.20
C LEU A 86 -14.38 -2.96 14.74
N ASN A 87 -14.42 -1.76 14.14
CA ASN A 87 -13.64 -0.59 14.55
C ASN A 87 -12.12 -0.85 14.71
N THR A 88 -11.55 -1.76 13.92
CA THR A 88 -10.12 -2.12 13.94
C THR A 88 -9.21 -1.03 13.36
N LYS A 89 -9.80 0.01 12.74
CA LYS A 89 -9.13 1.17 12.12
C LYS A 89 -7.93 0.76 11.25
N PRO A 90 -8.14 -0.10 10.23
CA PRO A 90 -7.05 -0.58 9.39
C PRO A 90 -6.40 0.58 8.63
N ARG A 91 -5.10 0.43 8.34
CA ARG A 91 -4.34 1.38 7.50
C ARG A 91 -4.51 1.16 6.00
N ILE A 92 -5.09 0.03 5.61
CA ILE A 92 -5.42 -0.28 4.23
C ILE A 92 -6.89 0.09 4.02
N THR A 93 -7.15 0.86 2.97
CA THR A 93 -8.49 1.22 2.51
C THR A 93 -8.64 0.70 1.09
N TYR A 94 -9.80 0.14 0.77
CA TYR A 94 -10.11 -0.40 -0.55
C TYR A 94 -11.03 0.55 -1.30
N LEU A 95 -10.98 0.51 -2.63
CA LEU A 95 -11.93 1.21 -3.49
C LEU A 95 -12.95 0.23 -4.03
N ALA A 96 -14.23 0.59 -3.95
CA ALA A 96 -15.31 -0.22 -4.48
C ALA A 96 -15.15 -0.46 -5.98
N ARG A 97 -15.36 -1.71 -6.42
CA ARG A 97 -15.36 -2.08 -7.82
C ARG A 97 -16.64 -1.56 -8.47
N LEU A 98 -16.51 -0.57 -9.36
CA LEU A 98 -17.59 -0.16 -10.23
C LEU A 98 -17.62 -1.06 -11.47
N ARG A 99 -18.80 -1.59 -11.79
CA ARG A 99 -19.08 -2.25 -13.06
C ARG A 99 -19.97 -1.30 -13.86
N ASN A 100 -19.67 -1.12 -15.14
CA ASN A 100 -20.46 -0.28 -16.04
C ASN A 100 -21.18 -1.20 -17.06
N PRO A 101 -22.32 -1.81 -16.69
CA PRO A 101 -23.10 -2.62 -17.62
C PRO A 101 -23.63 -1.76 -18.77
N SER A 102 -23.68 -2.33 -19.97
CA SER A 102 -24.34 -1.70 -21.13
C SER A 102 -25.85 -1.83 -20.97
N ALA A 103 -26.62 -0.82 -21.38
CA ALA A 103 -28.08 -0.83 -21.32
C ALA A 103 -28.72 -2.06 -21.98
N LYS A 104 -28.06 -2.69 -22.97
CA LYS A 104 -28.54 -3.90 -23.65
C LYS A 104 -28.21 -5.23 -22.94
N ALA A 105 -27.39 -5.20 -21.89
CA ALA A 105 -26.89 -6.40 -21.21
C ALA A 105 -27.71 -6.79 -19.97
N GLU A 106 -28.68 -5.98 -19.55
CA GLU A 106 -29.52 -6.25 -18.36
C GLU A 106 -30.90 -6.84 -18.71
N GLU A 107 -31.22 -7.02 -19.98
CA GLU A 107 -32.49 -7.60 -20.47
C GLU A 107 -32.42 -9.12 -20.74
N GLY A 108 -31.37 -9.81 -20.28
CA GLY A 108 -31.15 -11.26 -20.48
C GLY A 108 -31.19 -12.06 -19.19
#